data_AF-A0A2C6WI52-F1
#
_entry.id   AF-A0A2C6WI52-F1
#
_cell.length_a   1.000
_cell.length_b   1.000
_cell.length_c   1.000
_cell.angle_alpha   90.00
_cell.angle_beta   90.00
_cell.angle_gamma   90.00
#
_symmetry.space_group_name_H-M   'P 1'
#
loop_
_entity.id
_entity.type
_entity.pdbx_description
1 polymer ?
#
loop_
_entity_poly.entity_id
_entity_poly.type
_entity_poly.pdbx_seq_one_letter_code
_entity_poly.pdbx_strand_id
1 'polypeptide(L)'
;MSIFEDLNKAKWNFITLSISIFSYFYLSHISDEFVERFGSKVHISNLFVDGYLSSTMQILGLIFITIVLFCITIFIAWQLLSITSVVQIIISVVFICLTFSLGAVPFFGTLLLLIIVGALLVFLANES
;
A
#
# COMPACT_ATOMS: atom_id res chain seq x y z
N MET A 1 -23.13 -23.99 -14.57
CA MET A 1 -21.96 -24.21 -13.72
C MET A 1 -22.43 -24.21 -12.29
N SER A 2 -22.17 -25.27 -11.53
CA SER A 2 -22.61 -25.35 -10.14
C SER A 2 -21.79 -24.36 -9.29
N ILE A 3 -22.42 -23.68 -8.33
CA ILE A 3 -21.74 -22.74 -7.41
C ILE A 3 -20.56 -23.43 -6.69
N PHE A 4 -20.69 -24.73 -6.40
CA PHE A 4 -19.63 -25.52 -5.78
C PHE A 4 -18.43 -25.75 -6.70
N GLU A 5 -18.63 -25.88 -8.01
CA GLU A 5 -17.53 -26.02 -8.97
C GLU A 5 -16.75 -24.70 -9.13
N ASP A 6 -17.46 -23.57 -9.13
CA ASP A 6 -16.88 -22.23 -9.18
C ASP A 6 -16.01 -21.97 -7.93
N LEU A 7 -16.52 -22.30 -6.74
CA LEU A 7 -15.79 -22.19 -5.47
C LEU A 7 -14.54 -23.07 -5.44
N ASN A 8 -14.63 -24.32 -5.92
CA ASN A 8 -13.50 -25.24 -5.90
C ASN A 8 -12.37 -24.79 -6.86
N LYS A 9 -12.72 -24.13 -7.98
CA LYS A 9 -11.75 -23.50 -8.88
C LYS A 9 -11.09 -22.26 -8.26
N ALA A 10 -11.86 -21.42 -7.57
CA ALA A 10 -11.38 -20.16 -7.01
C ALA A 10 -10.76 -20.26 -5.61
N LYS A 11 -10.77 -21.44 -4.96
CA LYS A 11 -10.33 -21.63 -3.56
C LYS A 11 -8.92 -21.10 -3.26
N TRP A 12 -7.98 -21.29 -4.18
CA TRP A 12 -6.60 -20.86 -3.98
C TRP A 12 -6.46 -19.33 -4.03
N ASN A 13 -7.32 -18.66 -4.80
CA ASN A 13 -7.34 -17.20 -4.86
C ASN A 13 -8.00 -16.56 -3.63
N PHE A 14 -8.82 -17.31 -2.88
CA PHE A 14 -9.30 -16.84 -1.57
C PHE A 14 -8.18 -16.73 -0.54
N ILE A 15 -7.17 -17.59 -0.64
CA ILE A 15 -6.02 -17.55 0.28
C ILE A 15 -5.20 -16.29 0.00
N THR A 16 -4.88 -16.01 -1.26
CA THR A 16 -4.13 -14.80 -1.64
C THR A 16 -4.92 -13.54 -1.30
N LEU A 17 -6.24 -13.53 -1.56
CA LEU A 17 -7.11 -12.42 -1.17
C LEU A 17 -7.10 -12.19 0.35
N SER A 18 -7.25 -13.26 1.14
CA SER A 18 -7.24 -13.16 2.61
C SER A 18 -5.92 -12.58 3.12
N ILE A 19 -4.78 -13.06 2.61
CA ILE A 19 -3.44 -12.55 2.98
C ILE A 19 -3.33 -11.06 2.62
N SER A 20 -3.82 -10.67 1.44
CA SER A 20 -3.80 -9.27 0.99
C SER A 20 -4.63 -8.37 1.91
N ILE A 21 -5.80 -8.83 2.33
CA ILE A 21 -6.68 -8.12 3.27
C ILE A 21 -6.00 -7.99 4.66
N PHE A 22 -5.38 -9.06 5.17
CA PHE A 22 -4.62 -8.97 6.42
C PHE A 22 -3.46 -7.98 6.32
N SER A 23 -2.75 -7.97 5.18
CA SER A 23 -1.69 -6.99 4.92
C SER A 23 -2.23 -5.55 4.94
N TYR A 24 -3.42 -5.30 4.36
CA TYR A 24 -4.07 -3.99 4.42
C TYR A 24 -4.41 -3.58 5.86
N PHE A 25 -5.00 -4.46 6.67
CA PHE A 25 -5.34 -4.11 8.06
C PHE A 25 -4.10 -3.81 8.90
N TYR A 26 -3.03 -4.56 8.70
CA TYR A 26 -1.74 -4.28 9.34
C TYR A 26 -1.18 -2.93 8.90
N LEU A 27 -1.23 -2.61 7.60
CA LEU A 27 -0.83 -1.31 7.06
C LEU A 27 -1.67 -0.17 7.66
N SER A 28 -3.00 -0.33 7.74
CA SER A 28 -3.90 0.67 8.33
C SER A 28 -3.53 0.94 9.78
N HIS A 29 -3.29 -0.12 10.56
CA HIS A 29 -2.92 0.01 11.97
C HIS A 29 -1.60 0.78 12.15
N ILE A 30 -0.55 0.42 11.41
CA ILE A 30 0.74 1.13 11.48
C ILE A 30 0.61 2.57 10.98
N SER A 31 -0.22 2.80 9.96
CA SER A 31 -0.49 4.15 9.45
C SER A 31 -1.17 5.02 10.52
N ASP A 32 -2.12 4.46 11.28
CA ASP A 32 -2.79 5.17 12.37
C ASP A 32 -1.80 5.49 13.51
N GLU A 33 -0.96 4.54 13.92
CA GLU A 33 0.10 4.77 14.92
C GLU A 33 1.09 5.85 14.48
N PHE A 34 1.44 5.87 13.19
CA PHE A 34 2.29 6.92 12.63
C PHE A 34 1.64 8.30 12.74
N VAL A 35 0.36 8.41 12.37
CA VAL A 35 -0.39 9.67 12.41
C VAL A 35 -0.57 10.14 13.85
N GLU A 36 -0.81 9.24 14.80
CA GLU A 36 -0.88 9.57 16.23
C GLU A 36 0.45 10.13 16.73
N ARG A 37 1.58 9.55 16.28
CA ARG A 37 2.92 9.93 16.75
C ARG A 37 3.47 11.20 16.08
N PHE A 38 3.26 11.38 14.78
CA PHE A 38 3.91 12.41 13.98
C PHE A 38 2.96 13.43 13.35
N GLY A 39 1.65 13.22 13.51
CA GLY A 39 0.60 14.03 12.91
C GLY A 39 0.27 13.63 11.47
N SER A 40 -0.91 14.06 11.00
CA SER A 40 -1.42 13.76 9.66
C SER A 40 -0.83 14.64 8.56
N LYS A 41 -0.10 15.72 8.91
CA LYS A 41 0.44 16.68 7.95
C LYS A 41 1.95 16.52 7.80
N VAL A 42 2.42 16.67 6.57
CA VAL A 42 3.85 16.70 6.26
C VAL A 42 4.41 18.06 6.67
N HIS A 43 5.39 18.05 7.56
CA HIS A 43 6.15 19.22 7.96
C HIS A 43 7.64 18.97 7.74
N ILE A 44 8.37 19.98 7.24
CA ILE A 44 9.82 19.87 7.00
C ILE A 44 10.58 19.56 8.29
N SER A 45 10.13 20.12 9.42
CA SER A 45 10.67 19.82 10.75
C SER A 45 10.61 18.33 11.09
N ASN A 46 9.62 17.60 10.59
CA ASN A 46 9.46 16.17 10.89
C ASN A 46 10.55 15.32 10.24
N LEU A 47 11.20 15.79 9.17
CA LEU A 47 12.33 15.07 8.55
C LEU A 47 13.51 14.86 9.50
N PHE A 48 13.65 15.74 10.50
CA PHE A 48 14.72 15.68 11.50
C PHE A 48 14.28 14.98 12.80
N VAL A 49 13.03 14.52 12.88
CA VAL A 49 12.54 13.78 14.05
C VAL A 49 12.97 12.33 13.95
N ASP A 50 13.61 11.84 15.00
CA ASP A 50 14.08 10.46 15.06
C ASP A 50 12.94 9.45 14.80
N GLY A 51 13.19 8.56 13.85
CA GLY A 51 12.26 7.51 13.45
C GLY A 51 11.24 7.91 12.39
N TYR A 52 10.99 9.20 12.12
CA TYR A 52 9.99 9.65 11.15
C TYR A 52 10.25 9.11 9.74
N LEU A 53 11.48 9.27 9.25
CA LEU A 53 11.91 8.80 7.94
C LEU A 53 11.86 7.26 7.83
N SER A 54 12.37 6.57 8.86
CA SER A 54 12.38 5.10 8.89
C SER A 54 10.95 4.53 8.86
N SER A 55 10.06 5.04 9.71
CA SER A 55 8.65 4.63 9.75
C SER A 55 7.92 4.98 8.45
N THR A 56 8.20 6.14 7.85
CA THR A 56 7.66 6.51 6.53
C THR A 56 8.04 5.48 5.46
N MET A 57 9.32 5.10 5.39
CA MET A 57 9.82 4.13 4.41
C MET A 57 9.26 2.73 4.65
N GLN A 58 9.10 2.32 5.92
CA GLN A 58 8.44 1.06 6.27
C GLN A 58 6.99 1.02 5.75
N ILE A 59 6.23 2.11 5.96
CA ILE A 59 4.83 2.21 5.52
C ILE A 59 4.73 2.26 4.00
N LEU A 60 5.62 3.00 3.31
CA LEU A 60 5.69 3.00 1.84
C LEU A 60 6.03 1.60 1.29
N GLY A 61 6.93 0.87 1.94
CA GLY A 61 7.24 -0.52 1.59
C GLY A 61 6.02 -1.44 1.75
N LEU A 62 5.28 -1.29 2.85
CA LEU A 62 4.04 -2.02 3.09
C LEU A 62 2.96 -1.69 2.04
N ILE A 63 2.75 -0.41 1.73
CA ILE A 63 1.85 0.03 0.64
C ILE A 63 2.18 -0.69 -0.66
N PHE A 64 3.46 -0.72 -1.03
CA PHE A 64 3.92 -1.39 -2.25
C PHE A 64 3.62 -2.89 -2.22
N ILE A 65 3.99 -3.59 -1.13
CA ILE A 65 3.73 -5.03 -0.97
C ILE A 65 2.23 -5.34 -1.03
N THR A 66 1.40 -4.57 -0.31
CA THR A 66 -0.05 -4.75 -0.29
C THR A 66 -0.66 -4.59 -1.68
N ILE A 67 -0.26 -3.56 -2.43
CA ILE A 67 -0.72 -3.36 -3.83
C ILE A 67 -0.29 -4.54 -4.71
N VAL A 68 0.97 -4.97 -4.62
CA VAL A 68 1.48 -6.11 -5.41
C VAL A 68 0.68 -7.39 -5.11
N LEU A 69 0.37 -7.66 -3.85
CA LEU A 69 -0.44 -8.83 -3.46
C LEU A 69 -1.84 -8.77 -4.09
N PHE A 70 -2.52 -7.62 -4.03
CA PHE A 70 -3.82 -7.46 -4.68
C PHE A 70 -3.74 -7.59 -6.21
N CYS A 71 -2.69 -7.07 -6.84
CA CYS A 71 -2.44 -7.25 -8.27
C CYS A 71 -2.25 -8.74 -8.64
N ILE A 72 -1.53 -9.51 -7.82
CA ILE A 72 -1.38 -10.97 -8.00
C ILE A 72 -2.74 -11.65 -7.86
N THR A 73 -3.55 -11.29 -6.86
CA THR A 73 -4.91 -11.83 -6.67
C THR A 73 -5.81 -11.51 -7.86
N ILE A 74 -5.72 -10.31 -8.44
CA ILE A 74 -6.44 -9.92 -9.66
C ILE A 74 -5.97 -10.77 -10.85
N PHE A 75 -4.66 -10.92 -11.01
CA PHE A 75 -4.09 -11.72 -12.11
C PHE A 75 -4.56 -13.18 -12.06
N ILE A 76 -4.51 -13.81 -10.88
CA ILE A 76 -4.98 -15.20 -10.69
C ILE A 76 -6.51 -15.28 -10.92
N ALA A 77 -7.27 -14.32 -10.39
CA ALA A 77 -8.72 -14.27 -10.60
C ALA A 77 -9.09 -14.17 -12.09
N TRP A 78 -8.36 -13.34 -12.85
CA TRP A 78 -8.61 -13.13 -14.25
C TRP A 78 -8.47 -14.42 -15.07
N GLN A 79 -7.51 -15.29 -14.73
CA GLN A 79 -7.29 -16.57 -15.42
C GLN A 79 -8.40 -17.59 -15.16
N LEU A 80 -9.14 -17.47 -14.06
CA LEU A 80 -10.16 -18.45 -13.66
C LEU A 80 -11.53 -18.20 -14.28
N LEU A 81 -11.81 -16.95 -14.70
CA LEU A 81 -13.04 -16.52 -15.40
C LEU A 81 -14.36 -17.01 -14.74
N SER A 82 -14.37 -17.13 -13.41
CA SER A 82 -15.56 -17.53 -12.62
C SER A 82 -16.28 -16.32 -12.03
N ILE A 83 -17.56 -16.46 -11.66
CA ILE A 83 -18.32 -15.37 -11.01
C ILE A 83 -17.64 -14.97 -9.69
N THR A 84 -17.18 -15.97 -8.94
CA THR A 84 -16.43 -15.78 -7.69
C THR A 84 -15.14 -14.98 -7.92
N SER A 85 -14.44 -15.25 -9.02
CA SER A 85 -13.23 -14.51 -9.39
C SER A 85 -13.51 -13.05 -9.71
N VAL A 86 -14.63 -12.74 -10.35
CA VAL A 86 -15.06 -11.34 -10.59
C VAL A 86 -15.28 -10.60 -9.28
N VAL A 87 -15.95 -11.23 -8.31
CA VAL A 87 -16.13 -10.65 -6.98
C VAL A 87 -14.78 -10.39 -6.29
N GLN A 88 -13.84 -11.34 -6.37
CA GLN A 88 -12.50 -11.18 -5.81
C GLN A 88 -11.73 -10.02 -6.46
N ILE A 89 -11.86 -9.81 -7.78
CA ILE A 89 -11.26 -8.66 -8.48
C ILE A 89 -11.84 -7.35 -7.94
N ILE A 90 -13.16 -7.25 -7.81
CA ILE A 90 -13.82 -6.04 -7.31
C ILE A 90 -13.32 -5.71 -5.90
N ILE A 91 -13.27 -6.71 -5.01
CA ILE A 91 -12.75 -6.55 -3.65
C ILE A 91 -11.28 -6.06 -3.70
N SER A 92 -10.42 -6.70 -4.49
CA SER A 92 -9.02 -6.30 -4.62
C SER A 92 -8.85 -4.86 -5.12
N VAL A 93 -9.65 -4.43 -6.10
CA VAL A 93 -9.62 -3.05 -6.62
C VAL A 93 -10.02 -2.05 -5.54
N VAL A 94 -11.07 -2.35 -4.76
CA VAL A 94 -11.49 -1.49 -3.63
C VAL A 94 -10.35 -1.34 -2.61
N PHE A 95 -9.70 -2.44 -2.22
CA PHE A 95 -8.59 -2.37 -1.27
C PHE A 95 -7.34 -1.68 -1.83
N ILE A 96 -7.06 -1.77 -3.13
CA ILE A 96 -6.00 -0.97 -3.78
C ILE A 96 -6.32 0.52 -3.63
N CYS A 97 -7.54 0.95 -3.91
CA CYS A 97 -7.95 2.35 -3.74
C CYS A 97 -7.81 2.81 -2.28
N LEU A 98 -8.23 1.99 -1.33
CA LEU A 98 -8.06 2.29 0.11
C LEU A 98 -6.57 2.40 0.49
N THR A 99 -5.73 1.51 -0.04
CA THR A 99 -4.27 1.52 0.20
C THR A 99 -3.64 2.81 -0.32
N PHE A 100 -4.03 3.27 -1.52
CA PHE A 100 -3.59 4.57 -2.03
C PHE A 100 -4.09 5.75 -1.20
N SER A 101 -5.33 5.68 -0.69
CA SER A 101 -5.88 6.72 0.19
C SER A 101 -5.08 6.85 1.49
N LEU A 102 -4.64 5.74 2.08
CA LEU A 102 -3.73 5.76 3.24
C LEU A 102 -2.36 6.37 2.87
N GLY A 103 -1.82 6.00 1.70
CA GLY A 103 -0.55 6.54 1.19
C GLY A 103 -0.55 8.05 0.95
N ALA A 104 -1.70 8.61 0.56
CA ALA A 104 -1.83 10.01 0.14
C ALA A 104 -1.48 11.03 1.22
N VAL A 105 -1.67 10.70 2.50
CA VAL A 105 -1.52 11.65 3.60
C VAL A 105 -0.99 10.91 4.82
N PRO A 106 0.30 10.99 5.22
CA PRO A 106 1.39 11.90 4.83
C PRO A 106 2.52 11.28 3.95
N PHE A 107 2.49 9.99 3.65
CA PHE A 107 3.68 9.26 3.18
C PHE A 107 4.19 9.67 1.81
N PHE A 108 3.31 9.82 0.81
CA PHE A 108 3.71 10.29 -0.53
C PHE A 108 4.20 11.74 -0.49
N GLY A 109 3.63 12.57 0.38
CA GLY A 109 4.10 13.94 0.58
C GLY A 109 5.50 13.98 1.20
N THR A 110 5.79 13.11 2.15
CA THR A 110 7.13 12.97 2.73
C THR A 110 8.15 12.48 1.70
N LEU A 111 7.78 11.50 0.88
CA LEU A 111 8.62 11.01 -0.22
C LEU A 111 8.96 12.13 -1.21
N LEU A 112 7.96 12.92 -1.61
CA LEU A 112 8.15 14.06 -2.51
C LEU A 112 9.09 15.11 -1.87
N LEU A 113 8.88 15.43 -0.60
CA LEU A 113 9.71 16.38 0.13
C LEU A 113 11.17 15.91 0.20
N LEU A 114 11.40 14.63 0.47
CA LEU A 114 12.72 14.01 0.44
C LEU A 114 13.43 14.17 -0.90
N ILE A 115 12.71 13.94 -2.01
CA ILE A 115 13.24 14.09 -3.37
C ILE A 115 13.65 15.55 -3.60
N ILE A 116 12.82 16.51 -3.21
CA ILE A 116 13.10 17.95 -3.38
C ILE A 116 14.35 18.35 -2.58
N VAL A 117 14.40 18.00 -1.28
CA VAL A 117 15.53 18.34 -0.40
C VAL A 117 16.81 17.68 -0.89
N GLY A 118 16.76 16.40 -1.26
CA GLY A 118 17.91 15.66 -1.79
C GLY A 118 18.44 16.26 -3.09
N ALA A 119 17.56 16.62 -4.04
CA ALA A 119 17.96 17.26 -5.28
C ALA A 119 18.62 18.63 -5.04
N LEU A 120 18.09 19.41 -4.11
CA LEU A 120 18.62 20.73 -3.76
C LEU A 120 20.01 20.63 -3.12
N LEU A 121 20.25 19.63 -2.27
CA LEU A 121 21.57 19.37 -1.68
C LEU A 121 22.59 18.94 -2.74
N VAL A 122 22.22 18.08 -3.67
CA VAL A 122 23.12 17.66 -4.78
C VAL A 122 23.47 18.85 -5.65
N PHE A 123 22.51 19.71 -5.97
CA PHE A 123 22.75 20.92 -6.74
C PHE A 123 23.75 21.85 -6.03
N LEU A 124 23.54 22.15 -4.75
CA LEU A 124 24.44 23.00 -3.97
C LEU A 124 25.84 22.41 -3.83
N ALA A 125 25.96 21.10 -3.62
CA ALA A 125 27.25 20.43 -3.50
C ALA A 125 28.05 20.38 -4.82
N ASN A 126 27.37 20.55 -5.97
CA ASN A 126 28.00 20.54 -7.28
C ASN A 126 28.37 21.96 -7.77
N GLU A 127 27.82 23.00 -7.14
CA GLU A 127 28.19 24.41 -7.37
C GLU A 127 29.27 24.93 -6.39
N SER A 128 29.63 24.14 -5.36
CA SER A 128 30.73 24.41 -4.42
C SER A 128 32.05 23.80 -4.86
#